data_AF-A0A1C9CFL0-F1
#
_entry.id   AF-A0A1C9CFL0-F1
#
_cell.length_a   1.000
_cell.length_b   1.000
_cell.length_c   1.000
_cell.angle_alpha   90.00
_cell.angle_beta   90.00
_cell.angle_gamma   90.00
#
_symmetry.space_group_name_H-M   'P 1'
#
loop_
_entity.id
_entity.type
_entity.pdbx_description
1 polymer ?
#
loop_
_entity_poly.entity_id
_entity_poly.type
_entity_poly.pdbx_seq_one_letter_code
_entity_poly.pdbx_strand_id
1 'polypeptide(L)'
;MPKYYFAIASEKFLLSEEPTEEILRERVYYYKNNNKPVDFWLIKNPVFLEKPEMHQLQKQLSILRTAAIVSTNALFIKWIKLRLHFVITGKFEQELLS
;
A
#
# COMPACT_ATOMS: atom_id res chain seq x y z
N MET A 1 11.41 10.29 11.45
CA MET A 1 10.96 8.98 10.94
C MET A 1 10.16 9.22 9.66
N PRO A 2 10.52 8.62 8.51
CA PRO A 2 9.69 8.69 7.31
C PRO A 2 8.28 8.15 7.58
N LYS A 3 7.28 8.89 7.12
CA LYS A 3 5.86 8.52 7.21
C LYS A 3 5.48 7.77 5.95
N TYR A 4 5.04 6.52 6.13
CA TYR A 4 4.49 5.70 5.07
C TYR A 4 2.98 5.66 5.20
N TYR A 5 2.30 5.70 4.07
CA TYR A 5 0.87 5.53 3.92
C TYR A 5 0.62 4.24 3.18
N PHE A 6 -0.44 3.52 3.53
CA PHE A 6 -0.76 2.26 2.87
C PHE A 6 -2.24 2.16 2.53
N ALA A 7 -2.53 1.41 1.48
CA ALA A 7 -3.82 0.81 1.18
C ALA A 7 -3.64 -0.71 1.15
N ILE A 8 -4.35 -1.43 2.01
CA ILE A 8 -4.22 -2.88 2.21
C ILE A 8 -5.56 -3.58 1.97
N ALA A 9 -5.51 -4.74 1.36
CA ALA A 9 -6.64 -5.65 1.20
C ALA A 9 -6.12 -7.09 1.04
N SER A 10 -7.03 -8.02 0.74
CA SER A 10 -6.63 -9.39 0.41
C SER A 10 -5.76 -9.42 -0.84
N GLU A 11 -4.80 -10.35 -0.89
CA GLU A 11 -3.91 -10.53 -2.04
C GLU A 11 -4.73 -10.84 -3.30
N LYS A 12 -5.76 -11.70 -3.17
CA LYS A 12 -6.66 -12.04 -4.27
C LYS A 12 -7.34 -10.81 -4.87
N PHE A 13 -7.89 -9.94 -4.01
CA PHE A 13 -8.56 -8.72 -4.45
C PHE A 13 -7.59 -7.81 -5.22
N LEU A 14 -6.45 -7.47 -4.61
CA LEU A 14 -5.50 -6.54 -5.21
C LEU A 14 -4.78 -7.08 -6.45
N LEU A 15 -4.51 -8.38 -6.53
CA LEU A 15 -3.68 -8.94 -7.61
C LEU A 15 -4.48 -9.62 -8.72
N SER A 16 -5.76 -9.94 -8.49
CA SER A 16 -6.55 -10.72 -9.44
C SER A 16 -7.91 -10.13 -9.76
N GLU A 17 -8.55 -9.41 -8.84
CA GLU A 17 -9.89 -8.85 -9.05
C GLU A 17 -9.85 -7.39 -9.52
N GLU A 18 -8.83 -6.64 -9.10
CA GLU A 18 -8.62 -5.24 -9.50
C GLU A 18 -7.46 -5.10 -10.51
N PRO A 19 -7.50 -4.09 -11.41
CA PRO A 19 -6.43 -3.80 -12.36
C PRO A 19 -5.24 -3.06 -11.69
N THR A 20 -4.82 -3.51 -10.51
CA THR A 20 -3.78 -2.85 -9.71
C THR A 20 -2.44 -2.79 -10.46
N GLU A 21 -2.07 -3.85 -11.18
CA GLU A 21 -0.82 -3.90 -11.94
C GLU A 21 -0.78 -2.83 -13.03
N GLU A 22 -1.87 -2.68 -13.82
CA GLU A 22 -2.01 -1.62 -14.82
C GLU A 22 -1.87 -0.23 -14.19
N ILE A 23 -2.62 0.03 -13.11
CA ILE A 23 -2.60 1.32 -12.40
C ILE A 23 -1.19 1.69 -11.95
N LEU A 24 -0.47 0.73 -11.37
CA LEU A 24 0.88 0.97 -10.87
C LEU A 24 1.88 1.11 -12.03
N ARG A 25 1.73 0.34 -13.10
CA ARG A 25 2.58 0.43 -14.29
C ARG A 25 2.44 1.78 -15.01
N GLU A 26 1.22 2.24 -15.26
CA GLU A 26 0.96 3.58 -15.80
C GLU A 26 1.55 4.67 -14.91
N ARG A 27 1.44 4.52 -13.58
CA ARG A 27 2.03 5.46 -12.64
C ARG A 27 3.57 5.47 -12.69
N VAL A 28 4.21 4.30 -12.82
CA VAL A 28 5.67 4.23 -13.01
C VAL A 28 6.08 4.97 -14.29
N TYR A 29 5.35 4.78 -15.40
CA TYR A 29 5.59 5.52 -16.64
C TYR A 29 5.43 7.03 -16.47
N TYR A 30 4.36 7.48 -15.79
CA TYR A 30 4.18 8.89 -15.47
C TYR A 30 5.36 9.46 -14.66
N TYR A 31 5.83 8.74 -13.62
CA TYR A 31 6.96 9.20 -12.81
C TYR A 31 8.24 9.30 -13.64
N LYS A 32 8.53 8.28 -14.46
CA LYS A 32 9.69 8.26 -15.35
C LYS A 32 9.66 9.43 -16.35
N ASN A 33 8.53 9.66 -17.00
CA ASN A 33 8.37 10.73 -17.99
C ASN A 33 8.46 12.14 -17.38
N ASN A 34 8.26 12.26 -16.06
CA ASN A 34 8.31 13.53 -15.33
C ASN A 34 9.59 13.67 -14.47
N ASN A 35 10.59 12.80 -14.64
CA ASN A 35 11.82 12.77 -13.82
C ASN A 35 11.55 12.73 -12.30
N LYS A 36 10.50 12.02 -11.88
CA LYS A 36 10.14 11.83 -10.47
C LYS A 36 10.66 10.48 -9.96
N PRO A 37 11.33 10.43 -8.78
CA PRO A 37 11.70 9.16 -8.18
C PRO A 37 10.45 8.39 -7.74
N VAL A 38 10.44 7.07 -7.96
CA VAL A 38 9.34 6.20 -7.53
C VAL A 38 9.29 6.18 -5.99
N ASP A 39 8.11 6.47 -5.46
CA ASP A 39 7.87 6.64 -4.03
C ASP A 39 6.74 5.74 -3.52
N PHE A 40 6.48 4.64 -4.25
CA PHE A 40 5.44 3.66 -3.95
C PHE A 40 5.84 2.24 -4.33
N TRP A 41 5.27 1.26 -3.63
CA TRP A 41 5.56 -0.16 -3.77
C TRP A 41 4.30 -1.02 -3.54
N LEU A 42 4.27 -2.19 -4.17
CA LEU A 42 3.30 -3.25 -3.89
C LEU A 42 3.99 -4.35 -3.08
N ILE A 43 3.51 -4.62 -1.87
CA ILE A 43 4.13 -5.53 -0.91
C ILE A 43 3.14 -6.64 -0.59
N LYS A 44 3.54 -7.90 -0.80
CA LYS A 44 2.79 -9.08 -0.33
C LYS A 44 3.15 -9.39 1.11
N ASN A 45 2.18 -9.86 1.89
CA ASN A 45 2.31 -10.21 3.31
C ASN A 45 3.17 -9.18 4.09
N PRO A 46 2.72 -7.92 4.15
CA PRO A 46 3.53 -6.84 4.70
C PRO A 46 3.86 -7.04 6.19
N VAL A 47 5.14 -7.15 6.50
CA VAL A 47 5.67 -7.35 7.87
C VAL A 47 5.31 -6.19 8.82
N PHE A 48 5.03 -4.98 8.30
CA PHE A 48 4.60 -3.86 9.15
C PHE A 48 3.27 -4.13 9.88
N LEU A 49 2.48 -5.12 9.45
CA LEU A 49 1.28 -5.55 10.18
C LEU A 49 1.58 -6.22 11.52
N GLU A 50 2.81 -6.68 11.74
CA GLU A 50 3.25 -7.29 13.00
C GLU A 50 3.52 -6.26 14.10
N LYS A 51 3.52 -4.96 13.76
CA LYS A 51 3.69 -3.89 14.74
C LYS A 51 2.52 -3.85 15.72
N PRO A 52 2.76 -3.52 17.00
CA PRO A 52 1.70 -3.43 18.01
C PRO A 52 0.55 -2.49 17.60
N GLU A 53 0.87 -1.35 16.98
CA GLU A 53 -0.12 -0.38 16.48
C GLU A 53 -1.04 -0.93 15.37
N MET A 54 -0.66 -2.01 14.70
CA MET A 54 -1.41 -2.65 13.61
C MET A 54 -2.24 -3.86 14.08
N HIS A 55 -2.21 -4.21 15.37
CA HIS A 55 -2.88 -5.42 15.87
C HIS A 55 -4.39 -5.48 15.59
N GLN A 56 -5.10 -4.35 15.67
CA GLN A 56 -6.53 -4.30 15.32
C GLN A 56 -6.77 -4.57 13.83
N LEU A 57 -5.93 -4.00 12.97
CA LEU A 57 -5.97 -4.20 11.52
C LEU A 57 -5.62 -5.66 11.17
N GLN A 58 -4.59 -6.21 11.82
CA GLN A 58 -4.19 -7.60 11.64
C GLN A 58 -5.32 -8.56 12.01
N LYS A 59 -6.06 -8.31 13.10
CA LYS A 59 -7.25 -9.11 13.47
C LYS A 59 -8.33 -9.08 12.40
N GLN A 60 -8.63 -7.91 11.83
CA GLN A 60 -9.60 -7.77 10.74
C GLN A 60 -9.20 -8.54 9.47
N LEU A 61 -7.89 -8.69 9.24
CA LEU A 61 -7.33 -9.34 8.05
C LEU A 61 -6.89 -10.81 8.26
N SER A 62 -6.95 -11.31 9.49
CA SER A 62 -6.27 -12.53 9.97
C SER A 62 -6.57 -13.84 9.22
N ILE A 63 -7.65 -13.89 8.43
CA ILE A 63 -8.07 -15.09 7.69
C ILE A 63 -7.48 -15.11 6.26
N LEU A 64 -6.90 -14.01 5.78
CA LEU A 64 -6.55 -13.82 4.37
C LEU A 64 -5.05 -13.56 4.18
N ARG A 65 -4.49 -14.04 3.06
CA ARG A 65 -3.24 -13.47 2.54
C ARG A 65 -3.50 -12.02 2.17
N THR A 66 -2.59 -11.12 2.52
CA THR A 66 -2.77 -9.68 2.31
C THR A 66 -1.70 -9.13 1.39
N ALA A 67 -2.05 -8.07 0.68
CA ALA A 67 -1.12 -7.24 -0.07
C ALA A 67 -1.40 -5.77 0.24
N ALA A 68 -0.38 -4.94 0.19
CA ALA A 68 -0.48 -3.51 0.44
C ALA A 68 0.21 -2.70 -0.66
N ILE A 69 -0.44 -1.63 -1.09
CA ILE A 69 0.19 -0.53 -1.82
C ILE A 69 0.68 0.46 -0.77
N VAL A 70 1.99 0.67 -0.70
CA VAL A 70 2.64 1.56 0.27
C VAL A 70 3.28 2.72 -0.47
N SER A 71 3.20 3.94 0.07
CA SER A 71 3.83 5.12 -0.51
C SER A 71 4.16 6.18 0.54
N THR A 72 5.15 7.02 0.28
CA THR A 72 5.38 8.25 1.06
C THR A 72 4.41 9.38 0.70
N ASN A 73 3.61 9.22 -0.35
CA ASN A 73 2.63 10.19 -0.81
C ASN A 73 1.21 9.88 -0.30
N ALA A 74 0.75 10.67 0.69
CA ALA A 74 -0.58 10.51 1.26
C ALA A 74 -1.73 10.71 0.24
N LEU A 75 -1.57 11.63 -0.72
CA LEU A 75 -2.59 11.90 -1.72
C LEU A 75 -2.73 10.71 -2.67
N PHE A 76 -1.63 10.03 -3.00
CA PHE A 76 -1.69 8.83 -3.81
C PHE A 76 -2.49 7.72 -3.13
N ILE A 77 -2.25 7.46 -1.84
CA ILE A 77 -3.00 6.44 -1.10
C ILE A 77 -4.48 6.82 -0.93
N LYS A 78 -4.80 8.11 -0.73
CA LYS A 78 -6.19 8.59 -0.75
C LYS A 78 -6.86 8.34 -2.10
N TRP A 79 -6.15 8.58 -3.21
CA TRP A 79 -6.66 8.28 -4.54
C TRP A 79 -6.89 6.78 -4.74
N ILE A 80 -5.95 5.92 -4.29
CA ILE A 80 -6.12 4.46 -4.31
C ILE A 80 -7.36 4.03 -3.53
N LYS A 81 -7.63 4.62 -2.36
CA LYS A 81 -8.85 4.34 -1.59
C LYS A 81 -10.12 4.64 -2.37
N LEU A 82 -10.16 5.75 -3.09
CA LEU A 82 -11.30 6.12 -3.95
C LEU A 82 -11.39 5.22 -5.19
N ARG A 83 -10.26 4.79 -5.75
CA ARG A 83 -10.23 3.99 -6.97
C ARG A 83 -10.67 2.54 -6.72
N LEU A 84 -10.14 1.92 -5.67
CA LEU A 84 -10.32 0.50 -5.37
C LEU A 84 -11.44 0.24 -4.36
N HIS A 85 -11.91 1.26 -3.62
CA HIS A 85 -12.99 1.23 -2.63
C HIS A 85 -12.77 0.28 -1.43
N PHE A 86 -12.64 -1.03 -1.67
CA PHE A 86 -12.57 -2.12 -0.70
C PHE A 86 -11.17 -2.35 -0.14
N VAL A 87 -10.39 -1.27 0.01
CA VAL A 87 -9.09 -1.27 0.69
C VAL A 87 -9.19 -0.56 2.04
N ILE A 88 -8.47 -1.06 3.04
CA ILE A 88 -8.28 -0.35 4.31
C ILE A 88 -7.05 0.54 4.16
N THR A 89 -7.11 1.79 4.63
CA THR A 89 -5.97 2.70 4.57
C THR A 89 -5.47 3.09 5.94
N GLY A 90 -4.18 3.32 6.05
CA GLY A 90 -3.56 3.83 7.26
C GLY A 90 -2.20 4.45 6.99
N LYS A 91 -1.46 4.67 8.07
CA LYS A 91 -0.08 5.16 8.04
C LYS A 91 0.73 4.50 9.15
N PHE A 92 2.03 4.40 8.94
CA PHE A 92 2.98 4.01 9.97
C PHE A 92 4.27 4.80 9.81
N GLU A 93 5.03 4.86 10.89
CA GLU A 93 6.38 5.40 10.87
C GLU A 93 7.36 4.24 10.90
N GLN A 94 8.44 4.32 10.12
CA GLN A 94 9.49 3.33 10.12
C GLN A 94 10.82 4.03 10.33
N GLU A 95 11.59 3.56 11.30
CA GLU A 95 13.00 3.94 11.39
C GLU A 95 13.77 3.19 10.32
N LEU A 96 14.48 3.94 9.48
CA LEU A 96 15.55 3.39 8.65
C LEU A 96 16.68 3.08 9.62
N LEU A 97 16.76 1.83 10.07
CA LEU A 97 17.79 1.19 10.91
C LEU A 97 18.75 2.14 11.66
N SER A 98 18.67 2.12 12.99
CA SER A 98 19.83 2.38 13.85
C SER A 98 20.78 1.19 13.85
#